data_AF-A0A0D2SB86-F1
#
_entry.id   AF-A0A0D2SB86-F1
#
_cell.length_a   1.000
_cell.length_b   1.000
_cell.length_c   1.000
_cell.angle_alpha   90.00
_cell.angle_beta   90.00
_cell.angle_gamma   90.00
#
_symmetry.space_group_name_H-M   'P 1'
#
loop_
_entity.id
_entity.type
_entity.pdbx_description
1 polymer ?
#
loop_
_entity_poly.entity_id
_entity_poly.type
_entity_poly.pdbx_seq_one_letter_code
_entity_poly.pdbx_strand_id
1 'polypeptide(L)'
;MDLETVKKYLEKGVGADGDDKNASTINGMPSRFFENFIMQGLHVDQIEKGRVLCSMKVPPRLLNAGNFLHGGATASLVDLVGSAVIYSYGASTSGVSVEISITYLDAAYVGVSDFLLLFILFIQFLSSFA
;
A
#
# COMPACT_ATOMS: atom_id res chain seq x y z
N MET A 1 -27.59 7.58 12.66
CA MET A 1 -26.71 6.71 13.45
C MET A 1 -26.25 7.54 14.64
N ASP A 2 -26.46 7.07 15.87
CA ASP A 2 -26.07 7.84 17.06
C ASP A 2 -24.53 7.80 17.25
N LEU A 3 -23.96 8.83 17.87
CA LEU A 3 -22.51 8.98 18.04
C LEU A 3 -21.89 7.87 18.90
N GLU A 4 -22.62 7.35 19.88
CA GLU A 4 -22.20 6.25 20.73
C GLU A 4 -22.14 4.94 19.96
N THR A 5 -23.08 4.69 19.05
CA THR A 5 -23.03 3.55 18.12
C THR A 5 -21.82 3.63 17.20
N VAL A 6 -21.48 4.81 16.67
CA VAL A 6 -20.27 5.01 15.83
C VAL A 6 -19.01 4.73 16.64
N LYS A 7 -18.90 5.31 17.84
CA LYS A 7 -17.77 5.09 18.75
C LYS A 7 -17.58 3.59 19.05
N LYS A 8 -18.67 2.92 19.44
CA LYS A 8 -18.66 1.49 19.73
C LYS A 8 -18.24 0.65 18.53
N TYR A 9 -18.68 1.02 17.32
CA TYR A 9 -18.28 0.34 16.10
C TYR A 9 -16.78 0.48 15.81
N LEU A 10 -16.23 1.70 15.97
CA LEU A 10 -14.82 1.97 15.76
C LEU A 10 -13.92 1.30 16.81
N GLU A 11 -14.36 1.28 18.07
CA GLU A 11 -13.57 0.73 19.18
C GLU A 11 -13.65 -0.79 19.29
N LYS A 12 -14.77 -1.43 18.89
CA LYS A 12 -14.92 -2.89 18.94
C LYS A 12 -14.40 -3.61 17.69
N GLY A 13 -14.22 -2.91 16.57
CA GLY A 13 -13.89 -3.54 15.29
C GLY A 13 -15.05 -4.38 14.74
N VAL A 14 -15.07 -4.59 13.43
CA VAL A 14 -16.13 -5.35 12.75
C VAL A 14 -15.99 -6.83 13.13
N GLY A 15 -16.85 -7.32 14.04
CA GLY A 15 -16.98 -8.74 14.38
C GLY A 15 -16.59 -9.18 15.80
N ALA A 16 -16.33 -8.26 16.76
CA ALA A 16 -15.90 -8.67 18.10
C ALA A 16 -17.08 -8.94 19.07
N ASP A 17 -17.32 -10.23 19.33
CA ASP A 17 -17.54 -10.66 20.71
C ASP A 17 -16.26 -10.34 21.50
N GLY A 18 -16.40 -9.61 22.61
CA GLY A 18 -15.30 -8.89 23.26
C GLY A 18 -14.28 -9.79 23.95
N ASP A 19 -13.21 -10.15 23.25
CA ASP A 19 -12.12 -10.95 23.82
C ASP A 19 -10.76 -10.48 23.30
N ASP A 20 -9.76 -10.44 24.19
CA ASP A 20 -8.37 -9.99 23.98
C ASP A 20 -7.55 -10.82 22.95
N LYS A 21 -8.23 -11.70 22.20
CA LYS A 21 -7.67 -12.63 21.20
C LYS A 21 -7.11 -11.93 19.96
N ASN A 22 -7.61 -10.74 19.62
CA ASN A 22 -7.12 -10.00 18.45
C ASN A 22 -5.70 -9.48 18.65
N ALA A 23 -5.36 -9.00 19.86
CA ALA A 23 -4.02 -8.50 20.15
C ALA A 23 -2.96 -9.61 20.09
N SER A 24 -3.25 -10.79 20.65
CA SER A 24 -2.34 -11.94 20.57
C SER A 24 -2.18 -12.45 19.14
N THR A 25 -3.24 -12.42 18.33
CA THR A 25 -3.19 -12.78 16.91
C THR A 25 -2.32 -11.79 16.11
N ILE A 26 -2.46 -10.48 16.36
CA ILE A 26 -1.66 -9.45 15.69
C ILE A 26 -0.18 -9.56 16.06
N ASN A 27 0.14 -9.77 17.34
CA ASN A 27 1.52 -9.96 17.80
C ASN A 27 2.15 -11.26 17.30
N GLY A 28 1.32 -12.25 16.94
CA GLY A 28 1.78 -13.51 16.34
C GLY A 28 2.03 -13.43 14.83
N MET A 29 1.66 -12.34 14.16
CA MET A 29 1.91 -12.19 12.73
C MET A 29 3.41 -11.97 12.44
N PRO A 30 3.91 -12.48 11.30
CA PRO A 30 5.27 -12.17 10.85
C PRO A 30 5.51 -10.67 10.74
N SER A 31 6.76 -10.24 10.95
CA SER A 31 7.15 -8.84 10.74
C SER A 31 6.87 -8.42 9.29
N ARG A 32 6.42 -7.17 9.12
CA ARG A 32 6.06 -6.59 7.80
C ARG A 32 5.04 -7.42 7.02
N PHE A 33 4.17 -8.17 7.72
CA PHE A 33 3.15 -9.02 7.10
C PHE A 33 2.36 -8.29 6.01
N PHE A 34 1.84 -7.10 6.31
CA PHE A 34 1.06 -6.32 5.33
C PHE A 34 1.87 -5.95 4.10
N GLU A 35 3.11 -5.50 4.28
CA GLU A 35 3.97 -5.10 3.18
C GLU A 35 4.28 -6.29 2.27
N ASN A 36 4.59 -7.45 2.86
CA ASN A 36 4.84 -8.69 2.14
C ASN A 36 3.56 -9.18 1.44
N PHE A 37 2.41 -9.11 2.11
CA PHE A 37 1.11 -9.50 1.56
C PHE A 37 0.73 -8.67 0.34
N ILE A 38 0.96 -7.35 0.40
CA ILE A 38 0.68 -6.42 -0.69
C ILE A 38 1.68 -6.63 -1.85
N MET A 39 2.99 -6.64 -1.58
CA MET A 39 4.03 -6.68 -2.62
C MET A 39 4.24 -8.05 -3.28
N GLN A 40 3.65 -9.13 -2.76
CA GLN A 40 3.87 -10.47 -3.31
C GLN A 40 3.45 -10.55 -4.80
N GLY A 41 4.42 -10.86 -5.68
CA GLY A 41 4.17 -10.94 -7.13
C GLY A 41 4.33 -9.61 -7.87
N LEU A 42 4.77 -8.54 -7.19
CA LEU A 42 5.29 -7.34 -7.82
C LEU A 42 6.61 -7.69 -8.53
N HIS A 43 6.71 -7.30 -9.80
CA HIS A 43 7.90 -7.44 -10.62
C HIS A 43 8.48 -6.05 -10.88
N VAL A 44 9.79 -5.88 -10.72
CA VAL A 44 10.48 -4.64 -11.06
C VAL A 44 10.96 -4.76 -12.51
N ASP A 45 10.40 -3.95 -13.39
CA ASP A 45 10.70 -3.97 -14.82
C ASP A 45 11.93 -3.11 -15.14
N GLN A 46 12.06 -1.96 -14.47
CA GLN A 46 13.14 -1.01 -14.71
C GLN A 46 13.43 -0.15 -13.47
N ILE A 47 14.72 0.15 -13.24
CA ILE A 47 15.17 1.14 -12.25
C ILE A 47 16.10 2.13 -12.95
N GLU A 48 15.80 3.42 -12.82
CA GLU A 48 16.65 4.55 -13.20
C GLU A 48 16.74 5.52 -12.03
N LYS A 49 17.69 6.46 -12.05
CA LYS A 49 17.78 7.48 -11.00
C LYS A 49 16.50 8.32 -10.97
N GLY A 50 15.74 8.24 -9.88
CA GLY A 50 14.45 8.92 -9.68
C GLY A 50 13.24 8.22 -10.30
N ARG A 51 13.40 7.00 -10.81
CA ARG A 51 12.30 6.28 -11.46
C ARG A 51 12.39 4.79 -11.23
N VAL A 52 11.25 4.21 -10.86
CA VAL A 52 11.09 2.75 -10.77
C VAL A 52 9.82 2.38 -11.52
N LEU A 53 9.95 1.43 -12.45
CA LEU A 53 8.85 0.83 -13.16
C LEU A 53 8.62 -0.58 -12.62
N CYS A 54 7.40 -0.85 -12.19
CA CYS A 54 7.00 -2.16 -11.74
C CYS A 54 5.72 -2.61 -12.44
N SER A 55 5.51 -3.92 -12.48
CA SER A 55 4.29 -4.54 -12.96
C SER A 55 3.81 -5.58 -11.95
N MET A 56 2.49 -5.79 -11.88
CA MET A 56 1.92 -6.85 -11.07
C MET A 56 0.63 -7.36 -11.71
N LYS A 57 0.44 -8.67 -11.80
CA LYS A 57 -0.88 -9.21 -12.12
C LYS A 57 -1.77 -9.08 -10.90
N VAL A 58 -2.96 -8.48 -11.06
CA VAL A 58 -3.92 -8.29 -9.96
C VAL A 58 -4.23 -9.65 -9.30
N PRO A 59 -3.78 -9.88 -8.06
CA PRO A 59 -3.95 -11.18 -7.43
C PRO A 59 -5.31 -11.22 -6.69
N PRO A 60 -5.98 -12.38 -6.61
CA PRO A 60 -7.26 -12.52 -5.92
C PRO A 60 -7.26 -12.02 -4.47
N ARG A 61 -6.13 -12.14 -3.78
CA ARG A 61 -5.98 -11.71 -2.37
C ARG A 61 -6.07 -10.19 -2.16
N LEU A 62 -5.92 -9.39 -3.21
CA LEU A 62 -5.98 -7.92 -3.15
C LEU A 62 -7.29 -7.36 -3.71
N LEU A 63 -8.28 -8.22 -3.98
CA LEU A 63 -9.59 -7.77 -4.46
C LEU A 63 -10.43 -7.21 -3.31
N ASN A 64 -11.28 -6.26 -3.64
CA ASN A 64 -12.36 -5.80 -2.76
C ASN A 64 -13.63 -6.63 -2.95
N ALA A 65 -14.70 -6.29 -2.22
CA ALA A 65 -16.00 -6.94 -2.35
C ALA A 65 -16.66 -6.80 -3.74
N GLY A 66 -16.18 -5.87 -4.57
CA GLY A 66 -16.58 -5.70 -5.96
C GLY A 66 -15.79 -6.55 -6.96
N ASN A 67 -14.90 -7.44 -6.51
CA ASN A 67 -14.07 -8.32 -7.34
C ASN A 67 -13.06 -7.62 -8.26
N PHE A 68 -12.61 -6.42 -7.90
CA PHE A 68 -11.49 -5.71 -8.54
C PHE A 68 -10.49 -5.23 -7.49
N LEU A 69 -9.32 -4.77 -7.93
CA LEU A 69 -8.22 -4.35 -7.06
C LEU A 69 -8.70 -3.33 -6.01
N HIS A 70 -8.45 -3.62 -4.74
CA HIS A 70 -8.85 -2.79 -3.63
C HIS A 70 -8.07 -1.47 -3.63
N GLY A 71 -8.77 -0.33 -3.56
CA GLY A 71 -8.13 0.99 -3.56
C GLY A 71 -7.08 1.16 -2.46
N GLY A 72 -7.38 0.70 -1.24
CA GLY A 72 -6.38 0.64 -0.16
C GLY A 72 -5.12 -0.18 -0.48
N ALA A 73 -5.25 -1.30 -1.21
CA ALA A 73 -4.08 -2.08 -1.64
C ALA A 73 -3.26 -1.33 -2.69
N THR A 74 -3.93 -0.66 -3.63
CA THR A 74 -3.28 0.25 -4.59
C THR A 74 -2.53 1.37 -3.87
N ALA A 75 -3.15 2.00 -2.87
CA ALA A 75 -2.52 3.06 -2.09
C ALA A 75 -1.27 2.58 -1.34
N SER A 76 -1.32 1.39 -0.75
CA SER A 76 -0.15 0.78 -0.12
C SER A 76 0.96 0.45 -1.11
N LEU A 77 0.64 -0.02 -2.33
CA LEU A 77 1.65 -0.22 -3.38
C LEU A 77 2.31 1.10 -3.78
N VAL A 78 1.51 2.17 -3.91
CA VAL A 78 2.01 3.52 -4.22
C VAL A 78 2.97 4.02 -3.15
N ASP A 79 2.63 3.84 -1.88
CA ASP A 79 3.49 4.22 -0.76
C ASP A 79 4.81 3.42 -0.72
N LEU A 80 4.71 2.09 -0.77
CA LEU A 80 5.87 1.19 -0.63
C LEU A 80 6.85 1.34 -1.79
N VAL A 81 6.35 1.37 -3.04
CA VAL A 81 7.22 1.52 -4.22
C VAL A 81 7.73 2.95 -4.32
N GLY A 82 6.89 3.97 -4.04
CA GLY A 82 7.29 5.37 -4.00
C GLY A 82 8.45 5.61 -3.02
N SER A 83 8.33 5.06 -1.81
CA SER A 83 9.40 5.08 -0.81
C SER A 83 10.69 4.39 -1.28
N ALA A 84 10.57 3.31 -2.07
CA ALA A 84 11.72 2.60 -2.61
C ALA A 84 12.47 3.39 -3.70
N VAL A 85 11.82 4.31 -4.41
CA VAL A 85 12.48 5.15 -5.44
C VAL A 85 13.62 5.97 -4.86
N ILE A 86 13.57 6.34 -3.57
CA ILE A 86 14.62 7.12 -2.90
C ILE A 86 15.97 6.39 -2.92
N TYR A 87 15.97 5.06 -2.86
CA TYR A 87 17.19 4.26 -2.99
C TYR A 87 17.90 4.45 -4.34
N SER A 88 17.18 4.78 -5.41
CA SER A 88 17.78 5.06 -6.72
C SER A 88 18.68 6.30 -6.74
N TYR A 89 18.61 7.15 -5.72
CA TYR A 89 19.52 8.29 -5.51
C TYR A 89 20.76 7.94 -4.66
N GLY A 90 20.92 6.68 -4.24
CA GLY A 90 22.04 6.25 -3.39
C GLY A 90 21.83 6.50 -1.89
N ALA A 91 20.60 6.81 -1.46
CA ALA A 91 20.26 6.91 -0.06
C ALA A 91 20.37 5.54 0.64
N SER A 92 20.78 5.52 1.91
CA SER A 92 20.86 4.30 2.73
C SER A 92 19.53 3.91 3.38
N THR A 93 18.55 4.82 3.38
CA THR A 93 17.23 4.65 4.00
C THR A 93 16.13 5.09 3.04
N SER A 94 14.97 4.47 3.15
CA SER A 94 13.75 4.96 2.49
C SER A 94 13.29 6.27 3.13
N GLY A 95 12.38 6.96 2.44
CA GLY A 95 11.66 8.11 2.99
C GLY A 95 10.42 7.69 3.78
N VAL A 96 9.73 8.70 4.30
CA VAL A 96 8.39 8.58 4.89
C VAL A 96 7.45 9.45 4.07
N SER A 97 6.33 8.87 3.63
CA SER A 97 5.31 9.61 2.90
C SER A 97 4.56 10.55 3.83
N VAL A 98 4.61 11.85 3.52
CA VAL A 98 3.86 12.89 4.25
C VAL A 98 2.50 13.13 3.62
N GLU A 99 2.40 12.98 2.29
CA GLU A 99 1.18 13.13 1.52
C GLU A 99 1.18 12.11 0.37
N ILE A 100 0.03 11.49 0.14
CA ILE A 100 -0.21 10.60 -0.99
C ILE A 100 -1.54 11.00 -1.62
N SER A 101 -1.49 11.42 -2.88
CA SER A 101 -2.67 11.74 -3.69
C SER A 101 -2.81 10.72 -4.81
N ILE A 102 -3.96 10.05 -4.87
CA ILE A 102 -4.25 8.99 -5.85
C ILE A 102 -5.61 9.26 -6.49
N THR A 103 -5.62 9.27 -7.82
CA THR A 103 -6.84 9.34 -8.63
C THR A 103 -7.05 8.01 -9.33
N TYR A 104 -8.19 7.36 -9.05
CA TYR A 104 -8.57 6.09 -9.67
C TYR A 104 -9.37 6.37 -10.95
N LEU A 105 -8.82 5.98 -12.10
CA LEU A 105 -9.45 6.22 -13.39
C LEU A 105 -10.31 5.05 -13.87
N ASP A 106 -9.92 3.82 -13.55
CA ASP A 106 -10.65 2.60 -13.91
C ASP A 106 -10.38 1.46 -12.93
N ALA A 107 -11.23 0.42 -12.96
CA ALA A 107 -11.11 -0.78 -12.15
C ALA A 107 -10.14 -1.79 -12.78
N ALA A 108 -9.24 -2.35 -11.96
CA ALA A 108 -8.31 -3.40 -12.38
C ALA A 108 -8.81 -4.78 -11.93
N TYR A 109 -9.18 -5.63 -12.89
CA TYR A 109 -9.73 -6.97 -12.62
C TYR A 109 -8.65 -8.06 -12.64
N VAL A 110 -8.94 -9.16 -11.94
CA VAL A 110 -8.09 -10.36 -11.93
C VAL A 110 -7.92 -10.94 -13.34
N GLY A 111 -6.69 -11.33 -13.69
CA GLY A 111 -6.40 -12.10 -14.91
C GLY A 111 -6.48 -11.34 -16.24
N VAL A 112 -6.92 -10.08 -16.26
CA VAL A 112 -7.11 -9.32 -17.51
C VAL A 112 -5.90 -8.45 -17.87
N SER A 113 -5.15 -7.95 -16.87
CA SER A 113 -4.11 -6.94 -17.12
C SER A 113 -2.89 -7.09 -16.21
N ASP A 114 -1.70 -6.87 -16.77
CA ASP A 114 -0.55 -6.46 -15.96
C ASP A 114 -0.85 -5.04 -15.46
N PHE A 115 -1.06 -4.90 -14.16
CA PHE A 115 -1.20 -3.61 -13.50
C PHE A 115 0.18 -2.96 -13.53
N LEU A 116 0.39 -2.08 -14.51
CA LEU A 116 1.61 -1.32 -14.66
C LEU A 116 1.62 -0.17 -13.65
N LEU A 117 2.58 -0.21 -12.76
CA LEU A 117 2.85 0.82 -11.79
C LEU A 117 4.09 1.60 -12.24
N LEU A 118 3.85 2.71 -12.95
CA LEU A 118 4.89 3.66 -13.30
C LEU A 118 5.03 4.69 -12.20
N PHE A 119 6.12 4.63 -11.43
CA PHE A 119 6.45 5.63 -10.43
C PHE A 119 7.54 6.55 -10.95
N ILE A 120 7.18 7.82 -11.12
CA ILE A 120 8.11 8.91 -11.41
C ILE A 120 8.16 9.76 -10.16
N LEU A 121 9.26 9.66 -9.41
CA LEU A 121 9.46 10.52 -8.26
C LEU A 121 9.98 11.88 -8.76
N PHE A 122 9.10 12.87 -8.83
CA PHE A 122 9.54 14.27 -8.88
C PHE A 122 9.96 14.67 -7.47
N ILE A 123 11.24 14.48 -7.14
CA ILE A 123 11.78 15.10 -5.92
C ILE A 123 11.80 16.60 -6.16
N GLN A 124 10.76 17.31 -5.72
CA GLN A 124 10.88 18.70 -5.36
C GLN A 124 11.74 18.70 -4.09
N PHE A 125 13.06 18.70 -4.25
CA PHE A 125 13.94 18.91 -3.09
C PHE A 125 13.53 20.28 -2.56
N LEU A 126 12.92 20.34 -1.38
CA LEU A 126 13.08 21.53 -0.55
C LEU A 126 14.57 21.55 -0.24
N SER A 127 15.32 22.20 -1.12
CA SER A 127 16.71 22.55 -0.90
C SER A 127 16.76 23.52 0.27
N SER A 128 16.74 22.99 1.48
CA SER A 128 17.19 23.61 2.72
C SER A 128 17.06 22.58 3.83
N PHE A 129 18.16 21.90 4.14
CA PHE A 129 18.69 21.69 5.50
C PHE A 129 19.98 20.86 5.36
N ALA A 130 21.03 21.52 4.88
CA ALA A 130 22.43 21.25 5.16
C ALA A 130 23.24 22.48 4.75
#